data_AF-A0A2U2ZQ12-F1
#
_entry.id   AF-A0A2U2ZQ12-F1
#
_cell.length_a   1.000
_cell.length_b   1.000
_cell.length_c   1.000
_cell.angle_alpha   90.00
_cell.angle_beta   90.00
_cell.angle_gamma   90.00
#
_symmetry.space_group_name_H-M   'P 1'
#
loop_
_entity.id
_entity.type
_entity.pdbx_description
1 polymer ?
#
loop_
_entity_poly.entity_id
_entity_poly.type
_entity_poly.pdbx_seq_one_letter_code
_entity_poly.pdbx_strand_id
1 'polypeptide(L)'
;MAPERPTVLITVTLPPGAALADARRRLGLADDEVDTAYGLVPVDPAHGTYALLVTEEAAARLPGAPEAKGAYQGPFANPKIEPFGPVQPKEEETGGGEGEG
;
A
#
# COMPACT_ATOMS: atom_id res chain seq x y z
N MET A 1 1.06 8.61 6.51
CA MET A 1 -0.35 8.33 6.81
C MET A 1 -0.90 7.42 5.72
N ALA A 2 -1.49 6.29 6.11
CA ALA A 2 -2.23 5.45 5.17
C ALA A 2 -3.57 6.13 4.83
N PRO A 3 -4.07 6.04 3.60
CA PRO A 3 -5.38 6.58 3.24
C PRO A 3 -6.48 5.83 3.99
N GLU A 4 -7.54 6.53 4.37
CA GLU A 4 -8.72 5.91 5.02
C GLU A 4 -9.61 5.16 4.02
N ARG A 5 -9.26 5.20 2.73
CA ARG A 5 -9.99 4.59 1.62
C ARG A 5 -9.30 3.29 1.16
N PRO A 6 -10.05 2.36 0.53
CA PRO A 6 -9.46 1.16 -0.06
C PRO A 6 -8.31 1.49 -1.01
N THR A 7 -7.23 0.72 -0.91
CA THR A 7 -6.04 0.88 -1.74
C THR A 7 -5.78 -0.31 -2.62
N VAL A 8 -5.24 -0.06 -3.79
CA VAL A 8 -4.74 -1.06 -4.74
C VAL A 8 -3.26 -0.84 -5.00
N LEU A 9 -2.58 -1.93 -5.37
CA LEU A 9 -1.18 -1.87 -5.76
C LEU A 9 -1.07 -1.51 -7.23
N ILE A 10 -0.16 -0.60 -7.56
CA ILE A 10 0.27 -0.34 -8.94
C ILE A 10 1.80 -0.42 -9.02
N THR A 11 2.31 -0.66 -10.22
CA THR A 11 3.73 -0.43 -10.51
C THR A 11 3.89 0.78 -11.41
N VAL A 12 4.95 1.55 -11.23
CA VAL A 12 5.29 2.74 -12.00
C VAL A 12 6.73 2.66 -12.49
N THR A 13 6.96 3.10 -13.72
CA THR A 13 8.30 3.24 -14.29
C THR A 13 8.87 4.63 -13.99
N LEU A 14 10.00 4.67 -13.29
CA LEU A 14 10.71 5.88 -12.87
C LEU A 14 12.22 5.74 -13.08
N PRO A 15 12.96 6.86 -13.17
CA PRO A 15 14.42 6.82 -13.17
C PRO A 15 15.00 6.10 -11.93
N PRO A 16 16.21 5.51 -12.01
CA PRO A 16 16.90 4.97 -10.85
C PRO A 16 17.07 6.03 -9.75
N GLY A 17 16.80 5.65 -8.49
CA GLY A 17 16.90 6.55 -7.34
C GLY A 17 15.71 7.50 -7.15
N ALA A 18 14.62 7.30 -7.88
CA ALA A 18 13.39 8.08 -7.71
C ALA A 18 12.79 7.92 -6.30
N ALA A 19 12.16 9.00 -5.82
CA ALA A 19 11.46 9.03 -4.54
C ALA A 19 9.94 9.03 -4.74
N LEU A 20 9.19 8.86 -3.64
CA LEU A 20 7.72 8.87 -3.65
C LEU A 20 7.14 10.14 -4.28
N ALA A 21 7.78 11.30 -4.08
CA ALA A 21 7.37 12.56 -4.68
C ALA A 21 7.47 12.55 -6.23
N ASP A 22 8.45 11.82 -6.79
CA ASP A 22 8.59 11.66 -8.23
C ASP A 22 7.48 10.77 -8.80
N ALA A 23 7.13 9.69 -8.10
CA ALA A 23 6.00 8.83 -8.45
C ALA A 23 4.69 9.64 -8.50
N ARG A 24 4.43 10.45 -7.47
CA ARG A 24 3.24 11.31 -7.40
C ARG A 24 3.17 12.31 -8.54
N ARG A 25 4.28 13.02 -8.79
CA ARG A 25 4.37 13.97 -9.91
C ARG A 25 4.18 13.29 -11.25
N ARG A 26 4.75 12.08 -11.43
CA ARG A 26 4.66 11.30 -12.68
C ARG A 26 3.22 10.85 -12.97
N LEU A 27 2.45 10.55 -11.92
CA LEU A 27 1.11 9.98 -12.00
C LEU A 27 -0.02 11.01 -11.75
N GLY A 28 0.31 12.25 -11.39
CA GLY A 28 -0.70 13.28 -11.08
C GLY A 28 -1.47 13.01 -9.78
N LEU A 29 -0.81 12.40 -8.77
CA LEU A 29 -1.44 11.96 -7.53
C LEU A 29 -1.31 13.00 -6.40
N ALA A 30 -2.40 13.23 -5.68
CA ALA A 30 -2.39 14.00 -4.43
C ALA A 30 -1.75 13.19 -3.28
N ASP A 31 -1.52 13.85 -2.13
CA ASP A 31 -0.85 13.22 -0.98
C ASP A 31 -1.73 12.17 -0.31
N ASP A 32 -3.02 12.48 -0.20
CA ASP A 32 -4.08 11.64 0.38
C ASP A 32 -4.50 10.48 -0.52
N GLU A 33 -4.00 10.45 -1.76
CA GLU A 33 -4.25 9.38 -2.73
C GLU A 33 -3.20 8.27 -2.69
N VAL A 34 -2.15 8.45 -1.90
CA VAL A 34 -1.02 7.53 -1.80
C VAL A 34 -0.85 7.08 -0.36
N ASP A 35 -0.64 5.78 -0.17
CA ASP A 35 -0.22 5.27 1.13
C ASP A 35 1.24 5.62 1.39
N THR A 36 1.45 6.72 2.11
CA THR A 36 2.79 7.17 2.50
C THR A 36 3.41 6.31 3.60
N ALA A 37 2.62 5.47 4.30
CA ALA A 37 3.16 4.49 5.23
C ALA A 37 3.74 3.28 4.48
N TYR A 38 3.12 2.86 3.38
CA TYR A 38 3.68 1.88 2.46
C TYR A 38 4.89 2.45 1.68
N GLY A 39 4.76 3.68 1.19
CA GLY A 39 5.82 4.40 0.50
C GLY A 39 6.06 3.93 -0.95
N LEU A 40 7.29 4.13 -1.43
CA LEU A 40 7.74 3.70 -2.76
C LEU A 40 8.68 2.50 -2.61
N VAL A 41 8.28 1.34 -3.09
CA VAL A 41 9.03 0.09 -2.95
C VAL A 41 9.73 -0.26 -4.25
N PRO A 42 11.06 -0.41 -4.29
CA PRO A 42 11.75 -0.86 -5.50
C PRO A 42 11.42 -2.33 -5.79
N VAL A 43 10.88 -2.61 -6.97
CA VAL A 43 10.58 -3.98 -7.44
C VAL A 43 11.70 -4.45 -8.38
N ASP A 44 12.03 -3.61 -9.36
CA ASP A 44 13.15 -3.82 -10.27
C ASP A 44 13.80 -2.45 -10.57
N PRO A 45 14.64 -1.94 -9.67
CA PRO A 45 15.23 -0.61 -9.80
C PRO A 45 16.22 -0.50 -10.96
N ALA A 46 16.76 -1.62 -11.46
CA ALA A 46 17.62 -1.64 -12.64
C ALA A 46 16.84 -1.25 -13.92
N HIS A 47 15.56 -1.65 -13.99
CA HIS A 47 14.63 -1.27 -15.06
C HIS A 47 13.66 -0.16 -14.64
N GLY A 48 13.89 0.46 -13.47
CA GLY A 48 13.09 1.59 -13.00
C GLY A 48 11.67 1.22 -12.55
N THR A 49 11.40 -0.03 -12.18
CA THR A 49 10.07 -0.47 -11.71
C THR A 49 9.94 -0.34 -10.21
N TYR A 50 8.94 0.43 -9.78
CA TYR A 50 8.62 0.64 -8.37
C TYR A 50 7.15 0.37 -8.11
N ALA A 51 6.81 -0.11 -6.92
CA ALA A 51 5.45 -0.32 -6.47
C ALA A 51 5.05 0.73 -5.44
N LEU A 52 3.76 1.10 -5.47
CA LEU A 52 3.12 1.95 -4.47
C LEU A 52 1.65 1.53 -4.32
N LEU A 53 1.10 1.80 -3.14
CA LEU A 53 -0.34 1.69 -2.90
C LEU A 53 -0.99 3.04 -3.13
N VAL A 54 -2.05 3.04 -3.93
CA VAL A 54 -2.88 4.21 -4.21
C VAL A 54 -4.34 3.91 -3.92
N THR A 55 -5.14 4.94 -3.68
CA THR A 55 -6.60 4.76 -3.54
C THR A 55 -7.20 4.17 -4.82
N GLU A 56 -8.24 3.35 -4.68
CA GLU A 56 -8.96 2.79 -5.84
C GLU A 56 -9.50 3.86 -6.78
N GLU A 57 -9.99 4.97 -6.22
CA GLU A 57 -10.47 6.13 -6.96
C GLU A 57 -9.36 6.77 -7.81
N ALA A 58 -8.16 6.93 -7.25
CA ALA A 58 -7.03 7.45 -8.00
C ALA A 58 -6.62 6.49 -9.12
N ALA A 59 -6.53 5.18 -8.82
CA ALA A 59 -6.22 4.16 -9.82
C ALA A 59 -7.23 4.15 -10.99
N ALA A 60 -8.51 4.37 -10.72
CA ALA A 60 -9.56 4.44 -11.73
C ALA A 60 -9.44 5.67 -12.65
N ARG A 61 -8.81 6.77 -12.18
CA ARG A 61 -8.58 8.00 -12.97
C ARG A 61 -7.33 7.91 -13.85
N LEU A 62 -6.32 7.15 -13.46
CA LEU A 62 -5.03 7.06 -14.17
C LEU A 62 -5.13 6.76 -15.69
N PRO A 63 -6.04 5.90 -16.18
CA PRO A 63 -6.17 5.65 -17.62
C PRO A 63 -6.52 6.89 -18.44
N GLY A 64 -7.20 7.86 -17.82
CA GLY A 64 -7.58 9.13 -18.45
C GLY A 64 -6.58 10.26 -18.26
N ALA A 65 -5.55 10.07 -17.42
CA ALA A 65 -4.54 11.09 -17.12
C ALA A 65 -3.41 11.07 -18.18
N PRO A 66 -3.23 12.15 -18.97
CA PRO A 66 -2.19 12.21 -20.00
C PRO A 66 -0.78 11.97 -19.44
N GLU A 67 -0.50 12.49 -18.24
CA GLU A 67 0.76 12.31 -17.53
C GLU A 67 1.00 10.84 -17.18
N ALA A 68 -0.02 10.07 -16.78
CA ALA A 68 0.16 8.68 -16.36
C ALA A 68 0.27 7.69 -17.54
N LYS A 69 -0.03 8.12 -18.77
CA LYS A 69 -0.13 7.23 -19.92
C LYS A 69 1.16 6.44 -20.17
N GLY A 70 1.07 5.11 -20.11
CA GLY A 70 2.19 4.18 -20.29
C GLY A 70 3.25 4.24 -19.18
N ALA A 71 3.00 4.97 -18.10
CA ALA A 71 3.92 5.12 -16.98
C ALA A 71 3.76 4.03 -15.92
N TYR A 72 2.66 3.28 -15.94
CA TYR A 72 2.27 2.38 -14.86
C TYR A 72 1.58 1.09 -15.36
N GLN A 73 1.51 0.08 -14.49
CA GLN A 73 0.70 -1.13 -14.66
C GLN A 73 -0.17 -1.40 -13.42
N GLY A 74 -1.28 -2.11 -13.63
CA GLY A 74 -2.28 -2.40 -12.60
C GLY A 74 -3.66 -1.78 -12.92
N PRO A 75 -4.57 -1.71 -11.93
CA PRO A 75 -4.38 -2.08 -10.53
C PRO A 75 -4.22 -3.59 -10.30
N PHE A 76 -3.41 -3.95 -9.31
CA PHE A 76 -3.28 -5.30 -8.77
C PHE A 76 -4.00 -5.37 -7.42
N ALA A 77 -4.68 -6.49 -7.15
CA ALA A 77 -5.42 -6.67 -5.91
C ALA A 77 -4.47 -6.65 -4.69
N ASN A 78 -4.86 -5.91 -3.65
CA ASN A 78 -4.19 -5.90 -2.34
C ASN A 78 -5.16 -6.44 -1.27
N PRO A 79 -5.54 -7.74 -1.31
CA PRO A 79 -6.52 -8.28 -0.39
C PRO A 79 -5.97 -8.28 1.04
N LYS A 80 -6.80 -7.86 1.99
CA LYS A 80 -6.49 -8.02 3.42
C LYS A 80 -6.39 -9.50 3.74
N ILE A 81 -5.30 -9.91 4.38
CA ILE A 81 -5.18 -11.27 4.92
C ILE A 81 -6.06 -11.33 6.17
N GLU A 82 -7.15 -12.08 6.09
CA GLU A 82 -7.97 -12.44 7.24
C GLU A 82 -7.37 -13.71 7.90
N PRO A 83 -7.43 -13.84 9.24
CA PRO A 83 -6.96 -15.05 9.91
C PRO A 83 -7.73 -16.27 9.44
N PHE A 84 -7.05 -17.40 9.33
CA PHE A 84 -7.71 -18.67 9.07
C PHE A 84 -8.40 -19.16 10.36
N GLY A 85 -9.72 -19.29 10.32
CA GLY A 85 -10.52 -19.82 11.43
C GLY A 85 -10.81 -18.80 12.55
N PRO A 86 -11.65 -19.18 13.53
CA PRO A 86 -12.03 -18.28 14.62
C PRO A 86 -10.80 -17.89 15.45
N VAL A 87 -10.62 -16.59 15.69
CA VAL A 87 -9.67 -16.06 16.68
C VAL A 87 -10.02 -16.67 18.03
N GLN A 88 -9.17 -17.57 18.54
CA GLN A 88 -9.32 -18.05 19.90
C GLN A 88 -9.00 -16.88 20.83
N PRO A 89 -9.92 -16.47 21.72
CA PRO A 89 -9.58 -15.50 22.74
C PRO A 89 -8.42 -16.06 23.55
N LYS A 90 -7.37 -15.25 23.70
CA LYS A 90 -6.24 -15.58 24.56
C LYS A 90 -6.82 -15.74 25.96
N GLU A 91 -6.89 -16.97 26.47
CA GLU A 91 -7.30 -17.22 27.85
C GLU A 91 -6.50 -16.28 28.73
N GLU A 92 -7.20 -15.37 29.41
CA GLU A 92 -6.62 -14.52 30.42
C GLU A 92 -5.91 -15.45 31.41
N GLU A 93 -4.58 -15.31 31.48
CA GLU A 93 -3.77 -15.89 32.55
C GLU A 93 -4.35 -15.36 33.88
N THR A 94 -5.30 -16.11 34.43
CA THR A 94 -5.76 -15.95 35.79
C THR A 94 -4.63 -16.45 36.66
N GLY A 95 -3.73 -15.53 36.98
CA GLY A 95 -2.82 -15.65 38.11
C GLY A 95 -3.65 -15.77 39.39
N GLY A 96 -4.02 -17.00 39.74
CA GLY A 96 -4.54 -17.34 41.06
C GLY A 96 -3.36 -17.60 42.00
N GLY A 97 -2.85 -16.53 42.61
CA GLY A 97 -2.17 -16.64 43.90
C GLY A 97 -3.23 -16.70 44.99
N GLU A 98 -3.08 -17.62 45.94
CA GLU A 98 -3.72 -17.73 47.28
C GLU A 98 -3.34 -19.14 47.77
N GLY A 99 -2.84 -19.43 48.97
CA GLY A 99 -2.65 -18.70 50.22
C GLY A 99 -2.26 -19.75 51.28
N GLU A 100 -1.51 -19.33 52.29
CA GLU A 100 -0.99 -20.13 53.40
C GLU A 100 -2.09 -20.80 54.24
N GLY A 101 -1.76 -21.95 54.85
CA GLY A 101 -2.58 -22.64 55.85
C GLY A 101 -1.98 -23.97 56.31
#